data_AF-A0A3N2KX61-F1
#
_entry.id   AF-A0A3N2KX61-F1
#
_cell.length_a   1.000
_cell.length_b   1.000
_cell.length_c   1.000
_cell.angle_alpha   90.00
_cell.angle_beta   90.00
_cell.angle_gamma   90.00
#
_symmetry.space_group_name_H-M   'P 1'
#
loop_
_entity.id
_entity.type
_entity.pdbx_description
1 polymer ?
#
loop_
_entity_poly.entity_id
_entity_poly.type
_entity_poly.pdbx_seq_one_letter_code
_entity_poly.pdbx_strand_id
1 'polypeptide(L)' 'MAKKETGKSFLLRLDATTMEKVEAWAAQEFRSVNGQIQWIIADSLRRHNRNTHPKPSADHNESE' A
#
# COMPACT_ATOMS: atom_id res chain seq x y z
N MET A 1 -6.81 -22.55 4.16
CA MET A 1 -6.91 -21.71 2.95
C MET A 1 -6.59 -20.28 3.36
N ALA A 2 -5.54 -19.66 2.80
CA ALA A 2 -5.11 -18.32 3.20
C ALA A 2 -6.17 -17.26 2.85
N LYS A 3 -6.49 -16.40 3.82
CA LYS A 3 -7.47 -15.31 3.68
C LYS A 3 -7.05 -14.40 2.53
N LYS A 4 -7.85 -14.35 1.46
CA LYS A 4 -7.61 -13.47 0.32
C LYS A 4 -7.89 -12.04 0.80
N GLU A 5 -6.83 -11.28 1.09
CA GLU A 5 -6.91 -9.84 1.34
C GLU A 5 -7.53 -9.18 0.10
N THR A 6 -8.83 -8.89 0.17
CA THR A 6 -9.55 -8.19 -0.89
C THR A 6 -9.14 -6.73 -0.86
N GLY A 7 -8.38 -6.31 -1.87
CA GLY A 7 -8.01 -4.91 -2.05
C GLY A 7 -9.25 -4.02 -2.02
N LYS A 8 -9.25 -3.01 -1.15
CA LYS A 8 -10.33 -2.03 -1.06
C LYS A 8 -10.08 -0.93 -2.10
N SER A 9 -10.92 -0.87 -3.12
CA SER A 9 -10.91 0.23 -4.09
C SER A 9 -11.52 1.48 -3.49
N PHE A 10 -10.86 2.63 -3.66
CA PHE A 10 -11.37 3.92 -3.24
C PHE A 10 -11.06 4.97 -4.32
N LEU A 11 -11.86 6.04 -4.36
CA LEU A 11 -11.60 7.17 -5.25
C LEU A 11 -10.56 8.09 -4.62
N LEU A 12 -9.40 8.17 -5.26
CA LEU A 12 -8.34 9.10 -4.89
C LEU A 12 -8.54 10.41 -5.67
N ARG A 13 -8.65 11.54 -4.96
CA ARG A 13 -8.70 12.87 -5.56
C ARG A 13 -7.31 13.49 -5.53
N LEU A 14 -6.75 13.76 -6.70
CA LEU A 14 -5.49 14.48 -6.89
C LEU A 14 -5.72 15.57 -7.93
N ASP A 15 -4.98 16.67 -7.82
CA ASP A 15 -4.90 17.63 -8.91
C ASP A 15 -4.08 17.05 -10.07
N ALA A 16 -4.29 17.59 -11.28
CA ALA A 16 -3.64 17.12 -12.49
C ALA A 16 -2.10 17.20 -12.40
N THR A 17 -1.55 18.25 -11.79
CA THR A 17 -0.11 18.46 -11.71
C THR A 17 0.57 17.43 -10.81
N THR A 18 -0.09 17.03 -9.73
CA THR A 18 0.38 15.94 -8.87
C THR A 18 0.29 14.60 -9.59
N MET A 19 -0.78 14.35 -10.32
CA MET A 19 -0.95 13.11 -11.09
C MET A 19 0.16 12.93 -12.13
N GLU A 20 0.48 13.97 -12.91
CA GLU A 20 1.56 13.95 -13.91
C GLU A 20 2.92 13.62 -13.27
N LYS A 21 3.22 14.18 -12.10
CA LYS A 21 4.46 13.88 -11.37
C LYS A 21 4.52 12.42 -10.92
N VAL A 22 3.40 11.87 -10.45
CA VAL A 22 3.32 10.46 -10.06
C VAL A 22 3.50 9.54 -11.27
N GLU A 23 2.89 9.86 -12.41
CA GLU A 23 3.05 9.11 -13.66
C GLU A 23 4.50 9.13 -14.16
N ALA A 24 5.12 10.30 -14.19
CA ALA A 24 6.52 10.44 -14.60
C ALA A 24 7.46 9.66 -13.68
N TRP A 25 7.21 9.67 -12.36
CA TRP A 25 8.00 8.90 -11.40
C TRP A 25 7.80 7.39 -11.57
N ALA A 26 6.55 6.94 -11.73
CA ALA A 26 6.24 5.54 -12.00
C ALA A 26 6.95 5.05 -13.27
N ALA A 27 6.94 5.86 -14.34
CA ALA A 27 7.63 5.56 -15.59
C ALA A 27 9.15 5.45 -15.44
N GLN A 28 9.76 6.34 -14.64
CA GLN A 28 11.21 6.28 -14.35
C GLN A 28 11.63 5.00 -13.63
N GLU A 29 10.77 4.47 -12.76
CA GLU A 29 11.03 3.23 -12.02
C GLU A 29 10.47 1.97 -12.70
N PHE A 30 9.97 2.07 -13.94
CA PHE A 30 9.30 0.97 -14.65
C PHE A 30 8.16 0.32 -13.83
N ARG A 31 7.40 1.13 -13.10
CA ARG A 31 6.23 0.71 -12.31
C ARG A 31 4.93 1.20 -12.94
N SER A 32 3.82 0.53 -12.59
CA SER A 32 2.49 1.09 -12.85
C SER A 32 2.20 2.22 -11.86
N VAL A 33 1.35 3.17 -12.26
CA VAL A 33 0.91 4.27 -11.40
C VAL A 33 0.30 3.77 -10.09
N ASN A 34 -0.53 2.72 -10.16
CA ASN A 34 -1.10 2.11 -8.96
C ASN A 34 -0.02 1.50 -8.04
N GLY A 35 0.98 0.81 -8.62
CA GLY A 35 2.12 0.29 -7.85
C GLY A 35 2.95 1.41 -7.21
N GLN A 36 3.14 2.52 -7.92
CA GLN A 36 3.82 3.70 -7.40
C GLN A 36 3.07 4.33 -6.22
N ILE A 37 1.75 4.49 -6.34
CA ILE A 37 0.91 5.02 -5.25
C ILE A 37 0.97 4.11 -4.01
N GLN A 38 0.89 2.79 -4.20
CA GLN A 38 1.03 1.82 -3.10
C GLN A 38 2.39 1.95 -2.41
N TRP A 39 3.47 2.07 -3.19
CA TRP A 39 4.82 2.25 -2.64
C TRP A 39 4.94 3.56 -1.86
N ILE A 40 4.45 4.68 -2.39
CA ILE A 40 4.48 5.99 -1.72
C ILE A 40 3.76 5.93 -0.36
N ILE A 41 2.58 5.28 -0.32
CA ILE A 41 1.82 5.12 0.92
C ILE A 41 2.60 4.26 1.92
N ALA A 42 3.11 3.10 1.50
CA ALA A 42 3.86 2.20 2.36
C ALA A 42 5.14 2.85 2.91
N ASP A 43 5.88 3.55 2.05
CA ASP A 43 7.11 4.26 2.44
C ASP A 43 6.80 5.41 3.40
N SER A 44 5.74 6.17 3.16
CA SER A 44 5.29 7.25 4.06
C SER A 44 4.89 6.72 5.44
N LEU A 45 4.11 5.64 5.50
CA LEU A 45 3.70 5.03 6.79
C LEU A 45 4.92 4.53 7.59
N ARG A 46 5.91 3.95 6.90
CA ARG A 46 7.18 3.52 7.49
C ARG A 46 7.98 4.70 8.04
N ARG A 47 8.14 5.78 7.26
CA ARG A 47 8.89 6.99 7.66
C ARG A 47 8.28 7.69 8.86
N HIS A 48 6.95 7.69 8.98
CA HIS A 48 6.25 8.36 10.08
C HIS A 48 6.00 7.46 11.29
N ASN A 49 6.61 6.25 11.35
CA ASN A 49 6.35 5.25 12.39
C ASN A 49 4.85 4.95 12.59
N ARG A 50 4.04 5.12 11.53
CA ARG A 50 2.61 4.81 11.52
C ARG A 50 2.34 3.39 11.04
N ASN A 51 3.38 2.57 10.91
CA ASN A 51 3.27 1.12 10.82
C ASN A 51 2.86 0.56 12.20
N THR A 52 1.66 0.89 12.65
CA THR A 52 0.97 0.14 13.71
C THR A 52 0.44 -1.14 13.08
N HIS A 53 1.32 -2.02 12.63
CA HIS A 53 0.91 -3.42 12.57
C HIS A 53 0.95 -3.92 14.02
N PRO A 54 -0.20 -4.22 14.66
CA PRO A 54 -0.15 -5.31 15.62
C PRO A 54 0.42 -6.49 14.83
N LYS A 55 1.49 -7.11 15.35
CA LYS A 55 1.92 -8.42 14.87
C LYS A 55 0.65 -9.27 14.74
N PRO A 56 0.45 -10.03 13.65
CA PRO A 56 -0.61 -11.03 13.67
C PRO A 56 -0.33 -11.86 14.93
N SER A 57 -1.28 -11.91 15.87
CA SER A 57 -1.20 -12.87 16.94
C SER A 57 -1.09 -14.21 16.22
N ALA A 58 0.08 -14.83 16.36
CA ALA A 58 0.22 -16.25 16.21
C ALA A 58 -0.57 -16.86 17.36
N ASP A 59 -1.90 -16.79 17.29
CA ASP A 59 -2.74 -17.60 18.15
C ASP A 59 -2.62 -19.02 17.60
N HIS A 60 -1.66 -19.73 18.19
CA HIS A 60 -1.77 -21.15 18.39
C HIS A 60 -3.19 -21.46 18.87
N ASN A 61 -3.89 -22.29 18.12
CA ASN A 61 -4.83 -23.19 18.73
C ASN A 61 -4.60 -24.57 18.10
N GLU A 62 -3.60 -25.27 18.65
CA GLU A 62 -3.75 -26.69 18.91
C GLU A 62 -5.05 -26.88 19.69
N SER A 63 -6.00 -27.64 19.18
CA SER A 63 -6.98 -28.45 19.94
C SER A 63 -7.97 -29.09 18.94
N GLU A 64 -7.87 -30.43 18.86
CA GLU A 64 -8.81 -31.44 18.34
C GLU A 64 -9.27 -31.44 16.88
#